data_AF-A0A537I0L6-F1
#
_entry.id   AF-A0A537I0L6-F1
#
_cell.length_a   1.000
_cell.length_b   1.000
_cell.length_c   1.000
_cell.angle_alpha   90.00
_cell.angle_beta   90.00
_cell.angle_gamma   90.00
#
_symmetry.space_group_name_H-M   'P 1'
#
loop_
_entity.id
_entity.type
_entity.pdbx_description
1 polymer ?
#
loop_
_entity_poly.entity_id
_entity_poly.type
_entity_poly.pdbx_seq_one_letter_code
_entity_poly.pdbx_strand_id
1 'polypeptide(L)' 'MLADFVVLSKNLFEILPEKIKEVKITRTFVNGKEVYNLPNR' A
#
# COMPACT_ATOMS: atom_id res chain seq x y z
N MET A 1 -8.57 -4.10 -19.17
CA MET A 1 -7.67 -3.16 -18.47
C MET A 1 -7.20 -3.87 -17.20
N LEU A 2 -5.91 -4.05 -16.98
CA LEU A 2 -5.43 -4.65 -15.72
C LEU A 2 -5.35 -3.57 -14.64
N ALA A 3 -5.28 -3.99 -13.38
CA ALA A 3 -5.41 -3.10 -12.23
C ALA A 3 -4.05 -2.51 -11.80
N ASP A 4 -4.10 -1.23 -11.43
CA ASP A 4 -3.00 -0.50 -10.79
C ASP A 4 -3.44 -0.08 -9.39
N PHE A 5 -2.73 -0.56 -8.37
CA PHE A 5 -3.04 -0.22 -6.98
C PHE A 5 -1.85 -0.49 -6.05
N VAL A 6 -1.92 0.07 -4.85
CA VAL A 6 -0.97 -0.19 -3.76
C VAL A 6 -1.70 -0.75 -2.56
N VAL A 7 -1.02 -1.60 -1.79
CA VAL A 7 -1.48 -2.07 -0.49
C VAL A 7 -0.77 -1.25 0.57
N LEU A 8 -1.54 -0.74 1.52
CA LEU A 8 -1.04 0.12 2.60
C LEU A 8 -0.90 -0.69 3.90
N SER A 9 0.02 -0.27 4.76
CA SER A 9 0.27 -0.91 6.06
C SER A 9 -0.82 -0.62 7.10
N LYS A 10 -1.73 0.33 6.83
CA LYS A 10 -2.83 0.75 7.71
C LYS A 10 -4.07 1.05 6.87
N ASN A 11 -5.26 0.87 7.44
CA ASN A 11 -6.51 1.30 6.83
C ASN A 11 -6.68 2.82 6.98
N LEU A 12 -6.76 3.55 5.87
CA LEU A 12 -6.87 5.01 5.87
C LEU A 12 -8.17 5.53 6.51
N PHE A 13 -9.23 4.72 6.53
CA PHE A 13 -10.51 5.09 7.13
C PHE A 13 -10.56 4.92 8.65
N GLU A 14 -9.53 4.28 9.23
CA GLU A 14 -9.45 3.96 10.65
C GLU A 14 -8.30 4.71 11.36
N ILE A 15 -7.50 5.49 10.63
CA ILE A 15 -6.42 6.28 11.21
C ILE A 15 -6.80 7.76 11.33
N LEU A 16 -6.18 8.43 12.30
CA LEU A 16 -6.24 9.88 12.39
C LEU A 16 -5.51 10.53 11.20
N PRO A 17 -6.00 11.67 10.66
CA PRO A 17 -5.37 12.34 9.53
C PRO A 17 -3.89 12.70 9.74
N GLU A 18 -3.50 13.08 10.97
CA GLU A 18 -2.12 13.46 11.31
C GLU A 18 -1.15 12.27 11.21
N LYS A 19 -1.68 11.05 11.29
CA LYS A 19 -0.94 9.80 11.23
C LYS A 19 -0.73 9.29 9.79
N ILE A 20 -1.24 9.97 8.78
CA ILE A 20 -1.14 9.54 7.37
C ILE A 20 0.32 9.37 6.92
N LYS A 21 1.25 10.20 7.43
CA LYS A 21 2.69 10.12 7.12
C LYS A 21 3.37 8.86 7.66
N GLU A 22 2.74 8.15 8.58
CA GLU A 22 3.25 6.88 9.13
C GLU A 22 2.81 5.66 8.30
N VAL A 23 1.88 5.84 7.36
CA VAL A 23 1.38 4.77 6.51
C VAL A 23 2.45 4.40 5.49
N LYS A 24 2.80 3.11 5.42
CA LYS A 24 3.79 2.59 4.47
C LYS A 24 3.09 1.83 3.36
N ILE A 25 3.63 1.88 2.16
CA ILE A 25 3.25 0.96 1.08
C ILE A 25 3.91 -0.39 1.39
N THR A 26 3.12 -1.46 1.42
CA THR A 26 3.60 -2.82 1.64
C THR A 26 3.72 -3.58 0.32
N ARG A 27 2.85 -3.30 -0.65
CA ARG A 27 2.89 -3.90 -1.99
C ARG A 27 2.45 -2.92 -3.06
N THR A 28 2.97 -3.09 -4.27
CA THR A 28 2.57 -2.31 -5.45
C THR A 28 2.26 -3.26 -6.61
N PHE A 29 1.13 -3.03 -7.26
CA PHE A 29 0.68 -3.75 -8.45
C PHE A 29 0.55 -2.78 -9.62
N VAL A 30 1.17 -3.11 -10.74
CA VAL A 30 1.09 -2.37 -12.00
C VAL A 30 0.73 -3.34 -13.11
N ASN A 31 -0.30 -3.00 -13.87
CA ASN A 31 -0.87 -3.83 -14.93
C ASN A 31 -1.14 -5.26 -14.42
N GLY A 32 -1.70 -5.38 -13.20
CA GLY A 32 -2.02 -6.66 -12.57
C GLY A 32 -0.82 -7.49 -12.07
N LYS A 33 0.42 -6.99 -12.18
CA LYS A 33 1.63 -7.68 -11.71
C LYS A 33 2.19 -7.02 -10.46
N GLU A 34 2.57 -7.83 -9.47
CA GLU A 34 3.30 -7.34 -8.28
C GLU A 34 4.71 -6.89 -8.69
N VAL A 35 5.04 -5.63 -8.43
CA VAL A 35 6.34 -5.02 -8.76
C VAL A 35 7.14 -4.61 -7.54
N TYR A 36 6.48 -4.56 -6.37
CA TYR A 36 7.12 -4.25 -5.09
C TYR A 36 6.45 -5.04 -3.97
N ASN A 37 7.28 -5.53 -3.05
CA ASN A 37 6.86 -6.22 -1.83
C ASN A 37 7.84 -5.89 -0.69
N LEU A 38 7.33 -5.30 0.39
CA LEU A 38 8.13 -5.04 1.58
C LEU A 38 8.39 -6.39 2.31
N PRO A 39 9.65 -6.84 2.43
CA PRO A 39 9.94 -8.12 3.05
C PRO A 39 9.61 -8.08 4.55
N ASN A 40 8.86 -9.09 5.03
CA ASN A 40 8.68 -9.33 6.46
C ASN A 40 10.00 -9.86 7.03
N ARG A 41 10.76 -9.00 7.71
CA ARG A 41 11.88 -9.41 8.57
C ARG A 41 11.41 -9.54 10.01
#